data_AF-A0A7S0GPL2-F1
#
_entry.id   AF-A0A7S0GPL2-F1
#
_cell.length_a   1.000
_cell.length_b   1.000
_cell.length_c   1.000
_cell.angle_alpha   90.00
_cell.angle_beta   90.00
_cell.angle_gamma   90.00
#
_symmetry.space_group_name_H-M   'P 1'
#
loop_
_entity.id
_entity.type
_entity.pdbx_description
1 polymer ?
#
loop_
_entity_poly.entity_id
_entity_poly.type
_entity_poly.pdbx_seq_one_letter_code
_entity_poly.pdbx_strand_id
1 'polypeptide(L)'
;MAPTYSFPILGNHEIIACLGELDIPLTEQDLLKPHPDTLYRAYEEMVVLLCGESREAMYAPELDAADVLEFPELYEEAIGNLKFTRRLFDLMRRCGVPDFTLRDLTKPEYTRTRRNVSA
;
A
#
# COMPACT_ATOMS: atom_id res chain seq x y z
N MET A 1 -22.63 9.23 14.54
CA MET A 1 -22.50 9.85 13.21
C MET A 1 -21.60 8.94 12.39
N ALA A 2 -22.07 8.42 11.25
CA ALA A 2 -21.21 7.64 10.37
C ALA A 2 -20.12 8.58 9.83
N PRO A 3 -18.84 8.18 9.84
CA PRO A 3 -17.77 9.00 9.29
C PRO A 3 -18.09 9.33 7.82
N THR A 4 -18.13 10.62 7.52
CA THR A 4 -18.43 11.13 6.18
C THR A 4 -17.15 11.00 5.35
N TYR A 5 -16.94 9.84 4.75
CA TYR A 5 -15.85 9.64 3.80
C TYR A 5 -16.22 10.28 2.45
N SER A 6 -15.23 10.81 1.75
CA SER A 6 -15.42 11.40 0.40
C SER A 6 -15.72 10.34 -0.68
N PHE A 7 -15.65 9.05 -0.32
CA PHE A 7 -15.82 7.89 -1.19
C PHE A 7 -16.82 6.90 -0.58
N PRO A 8 -17.56 6.15 -1.41
CA PRO A 8 -18.45 5.08 -0.95
C PRO A 8 -17.63 3.90 -0.40
N ILE A 9 -18.12 3.25 0.66
CA ILE A 9 -17.53 1.99 1.13
C ILE A 9 -18.14 0.85 0.32
N LEU A 10 -17.29 0.21 -0.48
CA LEU A 10 -17.70 -0.86 -1.40
C LEU A 10 -17.90 -2.19 -0.65
N GLY A 11 -18.77 -3.04 -1.20
CA GLY A 11 -18.89 -4.42 -0.75
C GLY A 11 -17.66 -5.24 -1.13
N ASN A 12 -17.40 -6.34 -0.40
CA ASN A 12 -16.23 -7.19 -0.66
C ASN A 12 -16.15 -7.64 -2.12
N HIS A 13 -17.28 -8.09 -2.69
CA HIS A 13 -17.35 -8.52 -4.09
C HIS A 13 -17.01 -7.40 -5.08
N GLU A 14 -17.46 -6.16 -4.82
CA GLU A 14 -17.15 -5.01 -5.67
C GLU A 14 -15.67 -4.67 -5.60
N ILE A 15 -15.08 -4.70 -4.40
CA ILE A 15 -13.63 -4.50 -4.21
C ILE A 15 -12.84 -5.54 -5.01
N ILE A 16 -13.17 -6.82 -4.89
CA ILE A 16 -12.46 -7.88 -5.62
C ILE A 16 -12.64 -7.73 -7.13
N ALA A 17 -13.83 -7.35 -7.60
CA ALA A 17 -14.07 -7.10 -9.02
C ALA A 17 -13.22 -5.92 -9.54
N CYS A 18 -13.21 -4.79 -8.83
CA CYS A 18 -12.39 -3.63 -9.21
C CYS A 18 -10.90 -3.94 -9.15
N LEU A 19 -10.41 -4.63 -8.13
CA LEU A 19 -9.01 -5.04 -8.05
C LEU A 19 -8.63 -6.03 -9.15
N GLY A 20 -9.53 -6.95 -9.50
CA GLY A 20 -9.34 -7.87 -10.62
C GLY A 20 -9.23 -7.15 -11.97
N GLU A 21 -9.99 -6.08 -12.19
CA GLU A 21 -9.86 -5.24 -13.40
C GLU A 21 -8.52 -4.50 -13.47
N LEU A 22 -7.91 -4.20 -12.31
CA LEU A 22 -6.61 -3.56 -12.18
C LEU A 22 -5.44 -4.58 -12.15
N ASP A 23 -5.73 -5.88 -12.33
CA ASP A 23 -4.77 -7.00 -12.23
C ASP A 23 -4.09 -7.13 -10.84
N ILE A 24 -4.73 -6.61 -9.78
CA ILE A 24 -4.22 -6.67 -8.41
C ILE A 24 -4.70 -7.97 -7.74
N PRO A 25 -3.78 -8.88 -7.34
CA PRO A 25 -4.16 -10.18 -6.78
C PRO A 25 -4.61 -10.03 -5.32
N LEU A 26 -5.92 -9.93 -5.11
CA LEU A 26 -6.54 -9.99 -3.79
C LEU A 26 -7.78 -10.89 -3.83
N THR A 27 -7.95 -11.78 -2.86
CA THR A 27 -9.16 -12.60 -2.73
C THR A 27 -10.09 -12.09 -1.64
N GLU A 28 -11.36 -12.51 -1.67
CA GLU A 28 -12.30 -12.18 -0.59
C GLU A 28 -11.85 -12.77 0.77
N GLN A 29 -11.18 -13.92 0.77
CA GLN A 29 -10.61 -14.50 2.00
C GLN A 29 -9.49 -13.64 2.56
N ASP A 30 -8.63 -13.11 1.69
CA ASP A 30 -7.58 -12.16 2.10
C ASP A 30 -8.18 -10.86 2.62
N LEU A 31 -9.31 -10.41 2.07
CA LEU A 31 -9.99 -9.23 2.61
C LEU A 31 -10.56 -9.52 4.01
N LEU A 32 -11.25 -10.65 4.20
CA LEU A 32 -11.85 -11.05 5.49
C LEU A 32 -10.80 -11.34 6.57
N LYS A 33 -9.68 -11.95 6.18
CA LYS A 33 -8.52 -12.24 7.04
C LYS A 33 -7.28 -11.63 6.41
N PRO A 34 -7.09 -10.32 6.58
CA PRO A 34 -5.99 -9.63 5.94
C PRO A 34 -4.66 -10.14 6.47
N HIS A 35 -3.87 -10.69 5.56
CA HIS A 35 -2.48 -11.09 5.81
C HIS A 35 -1.55 -9.93 5.44
N PRO A 36 -0.57 -9.58 6.30
CA PRO A 36 0.38 -8.50 6.02
C PRO A 36 1.05 -8.64 4.66
N ASP A 37 1.60 -9.81 4.34
CA ASP A 37 2.29 -10.05 3.06
C ASP A 37 1.39 -9.88 1.83
N THR A 38 0.16 -10.41 1.88
CA THR A 38 -0.77 -10.31 0.74
C THR A 38 -1.19 -8.86 0.51
N LEU A 39 -1.49 -8.13 1.58
CA LEU A 39 -1.84 -6.71 1.47
C LEU A 39 -0.66 -5.86 1.06
N TYR A 40 0.54 -6.15 1.54
CA TYR A 40 1.74 -5.44 1.13
C TYR A 40 1.92 -5.52 -0.38
N ARG A 41 1.80 -6.72 -0.96
CA ARG A 41 1.84 -6.92 -2.41
C ARG A 41 0.72 -6.17 -3.13
N ALA A 42 -0.52 -6.24 -2.63
CA ALA A 42 -1.63 -5.52 -3.25
C ALA A 42 -1.42 -4.00 -3.27
N TYR A 43 -0.99 -3.40 -2.15
CA TYR A 43 -0.68 -1.97 -2.08
C TYR A 43 0.54 -1.60 -2.93
N GLU A 44 1.52 -2.49 -3.06
CA GLU A 44 2.67 -2.29 -3.93
C GLU A 44 2.25 -2.20 -5.39
N GLU A 45 1.43 -3.14 -5.88
CA GLU A 45 0.89 -3.09 -7.24
C GLU A 45 0.00 -1.85 -7.44
N MET A 46 -0.80 -1.45 -6.45
CA MET A 46 -1.57 -0.19 -6.52
C MET A 46 -0.67 1.02 -6.69
N VAL A 47 0.41 1.13 -5.91
CA VAL A 47 1.33 2.26 -5.99
C VAL A 47 2.06 2.26 -7.32
N VAL A 48 2.50 1.10 -7.83
CA VAL A 48 3.13 0.99 -9.15
C VAL A 48 2.18 1.44 -10.25
N LEU A 49 0.93 0.96 -10.22
CA LEU A 49 -0.09 1.28 -11.21
C LEU A 49 -0.52 2.76 -11.17
N LEU A 50 -0.78 3.29 -9.97
CA LEU A 50 -1.37 4.62 -9.79
C LEU A 50 -0.34 5.74 -9.75
N CYS A 51 0.85 5.51 -9.21
CA CYS A 51 1.94 6.49 -9.21
C CYS A 51 2.82 6.41 -10.47
N GLY A 52 2.73 5.33 -11.25
CA GLY A 52 3.52 5.14 -12.47
C GLY A 52 5.03 4.95 -12.21
N GLU A 53 5.42 4.60 -10.99
CA GLU A 53 6.81 4.27 -10.64
C GLU A 53 6.98 2.74 -10.66
N SER A 54 8.05 2.22 -11.28
CA SER A 54 8.34 0.79 -11.26
C SER A 54 8.89 0.36 -9.89
N ARG A 55 8.68 -0.91 -9.53
CA ARG A 55 9.31 -1.53 -8.35
C ARG A 55 10.82 -1.27 -8.36
N GLU A 56 11.48 -1.43 -9.50
CA GLU A 56 12.91 -1.19 -9.66
C GLU A 56 13.33 0.25 -9.32
N ALA A 57 12.52 1.25 -9.68
CA ALA A 57 12.79 2.64 -9.32
C ALA A 57 12.63 2.90 -7.82
N MET A 58 11.71 2.22 -7.15
CA MET A 58 11.52 2.33 -5.70
C MET A 58 12.66 1.71 -4.91
N TYR A 59 13.13 0.53 -5.32
CA TYR A 59 14.25 -0.17 -4.67
C TYR A 59 15.61 0.26 -5.23
N ALA A 60 15.65 1.25 -6.13
CA ALA A 60 16.91 1.77 -6.66
C ALA A 60 17.75 2.37 -5.51
N PRO A 61 19.03 1.99 -5.42
CA PRO A 61 19.93 2.51 -4.39
C PRO A 61 20.11 4.02 -4.60
N GLU A 62 19.87 4.78 -3.53
CA GLU A 62 20.20 6.21 -3.53
C GLU A 62 21.70 6.35 -3.32
N LEU A 63 22.41 6.70 -4.39
CA LEU A 63 23.87 6.87 -4.38
C LEU A 63 24.36 7.82 -3.28
N ASP A 64 23.54 8.82 -2.91
CA ASP A 64 23.85 9.79 -1.84
C ASP A 64 23.80 9.20 -0.42
N ALA A 65 23.01 8.14 -0.19
CA ALA A 65 22.92 7.48 1.12
C ALA A 65 24.07 6.49 1.34
N ALA A 66 24.69 6.01 0.25
CA ALA A 66 25.80 5.07 0.30
C ALA A 66 27.11 5.68 0.84
N ASP A 67 27.28 6.99 0.71
CA ASP A 67 28.44 7.73 1.24
C ASP A 67 28.36 7.99 2.76
N VAL A 68 27.18 7.84 3.38
CA VAL A 68 26.95 8.17 4.80
C VAL A 68 26.85 6.91 5.68
N LEU A 69 26.44 5.78 5.11
CA LEU A 69 26.23 4.53 5.84
C LEU A 69 27.45 3.61 5.75
N GLU A 70 27.91 3.10 6.89
CA GLU A 70 29.08 2.20 6.96
C GLU A 70 28.86 0.85 6.22
N PHE A 71 27.60 0.45 6.00
CA PHE A 71 27.22 -0.79 5.29
C PHE A 71 25.92 -0.62 4.48
N PRO A 72 25.96 0.07 3.31
CA PRO A 72 24.77 0.44 2.55
C PRO A 72 23.93 -0.76 2.11
N GLU A 73 24.60 -1.87 1.75
CA GLU A 73 24.00 -3.14 1.31
C GLU A 73 23.02 -3.75 2.32
N LEU A 74 23.24 -3.53 3.63
CA LEU A 74 22.34 -4.03 4.68
C LEU A 74 21.03 -3.23 4.75
N TYR A 75 20.99 -2.05 4.15
CA TYR A 75 19.86 -1.12 4.23
C TYR A 75 19.14 -0.93 2.90
N GLU A 76 19.61 -1.50 1.80
CA GLU A 76 18.98 -1.33 0.47
C GLU A 76 17.49 -1.72 0.50
N GLU A 77 17.17 -2.87 1.10
CA GLU A 77 15.79 -3.33 1.24
C GLU A 77 14.97 -2.40 2.16
N ALA A 78 15.54 -1.96 3.27
CA ALA A 78 14.87 -1.07 4.23
C ALA A 78 14.60 0.32 3.65
N ILE A 79 15.54 0.86 2.86
CA ILE A 79 15.40 2.14 2.15
C ILE A 79 14.30 2.04 1.09
N GLY A 80 14.29 0.96 0.30
CA GLY A 80 13.23 0.69 -0.66
C GLY A 80 11.85 0.61 0.00
N ASN A 81 11.74 -0.16 1.09
CA ASN A 81 10.49 -0.27 1.86
C ASN A 81 10.04 1.08 2.44
N LEU A 82 10.97 1.94 2.87
CA LEU A 82 10.66 3.27 3.37
C LEU A 82 10.16 4.20 2.25
N LYS A 83 10.77 4.15 1.07
CA LYS A 83 10.32 4.89 -0.13
C LYS A 83 8.92 4.46 -0.53
N PHE A 84 8.69 3.15 -0.62
CA PHE A 84 7.37 2.57 -0.88
C PHE A 84 6.33 3.07 0.13
N THR A 85 6.61 2.94 1.42
CA THR A 85 5.69 3.36 2.48
C THR A 85 5.37 4.85 2.40
N ARG A 86 6.36 5.70 2.08
CA ARG A 86 6.15 7.14 1.87
C ARG A 86 5.23 7.43 0.68
N ARG A 87 5.44 6.73 -0.45
CA ARG A 87 4.58 6.88 -1.64
C ARG A 87 3.16 6.41 -1.38
N LEU A 88 3.00 5.27 -0.70
CA LEU A 88 1.70 4.78 -0.29
C LEU A 88 0.98 5.78 0.62
N PHE A 89 1.67 6.39 1.59
CA PHE A 89 1.05 7.39 2.47
C PHE A 89 0.58 8.63 1.70
N ASP A 90 1.35 9.10 0.71
CA ASP A 90 0.95 10.22 -0.14
C ASP A 90 -0.24 9.84 -1.03
N LEU A 91 -0.23 8.64 -1.63
CA LEU A 91 -1.34 8.11 -2.41
C LEU A 91 -2.63 8.04 -1.57
N MET A 92 -2.58 7.40 -0.41
CA MET A 92 -3.72 7.27 0.49
C MET A 92 -4.26 8.63 0.92
N ARG A 93 -3.39 9.60 1.18
CA ARG A 93 -3.80 10.98 1.49
C ARG A 93 -4.54 11.64 0.33
N ARG A 94 -4.11 11.41 -0.91
CA ARG A 94 -4.76 11.92 -2.13
C ARG A 94 -6.10 11.22 -2.40
N CYS A 95 -6.21 9.93 -2.08
CA CYS A 95 -7.48 9.18 -2.15
C CYS A 95 -8.48 9.55 -1.03
N GLY A 96 -8.10 10.39 -0.06
CA GLY A 96 -8.98 10.82 1.02
C GLY A 96 -8.92 9.97 2.29
N VAL A 97 -7.83 9.20 2.46
CA VAL A 97 -7.51 8.43 3.68
C VAL A 97 -6.26 9.03 4.36
N PRO A 98 -6.39 10.18 5.05
CA PRO A 98 -5.26 10.85 5.68
C PRO A 98 -4.77 10.14 6.96
N ASP A 99 -5.55 9.22 7.53
CA ASP A 99 -5.24 8.47 8.77
C ASP A 99 -4.65 7.08 8.49
N PHE A 100 -4.08 6.86 7.31
CA PHE A 100 -3.36 5.63 7.00
C PHE A 100 -2.05 5.56 7.79
N THR A 101 -1.75 4.39 8.38
CA THR A 101 -0.61 4.18 9.26
C THR A 101 0.13 2.89 8.92
N LEU A 102 1.37 2.74 9.42
CA LEU A 102 2.13 1.48 9.31
C LEU A 102 1.41 0.28 9.96
N ARG A 103 0.47 0.50 10.89
CA ARG A 103 -0.35 -0.58 11.46
C ARG A 103 -1.29 -1.17 10.42
N ASP A 104 -1.74 -0.38 9.45
CA ASP A 104 -2.59 -0.86 8.35
C ASP A 104 -1.86 -1.84 7.42
N LEU A 105 -0.52 -1.80 7.40
CA LEU A 105 0.32 -2.77 6.68
C LEU A 105 0.73 -3.96 7.56
N THR A 106 1.19 -3.68 8.78
CA THR A 106 1.80 -4.69 9.66
C THR A 106 0.79 -5.51 10.46
N LYS A 107 -0.37 -4.91 10.78
CA LYS A 107 -1.47 -5.54 11.53
C LYS A 107 -2.80 -5.08 10.93
N PRO A 108 -3.08 -5.51 9.70
CA PRO A 108 -4.27 -5.07 8.99
C PRO A 108 -5.55 -5.56 9.68
N GLU A 109 -6.55 -4.69 9.71
CA GLU A 109 -7.87 -4.99 10.28
C GLU A 109 -8.89 -4.93 9.15
N TYR A 110 -9.75 -5.94 9.03
CA TYR A 110 -10.74 -6.05 7.94
C TYR A 110 -11.49 -4.73 7.67
N THR A 111 -12.02 -4.10 8.72
CA THR A 111 -12.80 -2.85 8.60
C THR A 111 -11.95 -1.71 8.04
N ARG A 112 -10.68 -1.61 8.44
CA ARG A 112 -9.76 -0.57 7.96
C ARG A 112 -9.27 -0.87 6.56
N THR A 113 -8.86 -2.11 6.27
CA THR A 113 -8.46 -2.54 4.92
C THR A 113 -9.56 -2.32 3.91
N ARG A 114 -10.80 -2.74 4.22
CA ARG A 114 -11.94 -2.53 3.32
C ARG A 114 -12.18 -1.05 3.02
N ARG A 115 -12.09 -0.21 4.04
CA ARG A 115 -12.20 1.25 3.88
C ARG A 115 -11.08 1.80 3.01
N ASN A 116 -9.83 1.41 3.28
CA ASN A 116 -8.65 1.91 2.59
C ASN A 116 -8.66 1.57 1.10
N VAL A 117 -9.07 0.35 0.76
CA VAL A 117 -9.15 -0.13 -0.62
C VAL A 117 -10.39 0.41 -1.36
N SER A 118 -11.41 0.88 -0.64
CA SER A 118 -12.58 1.52 -1.27
C SER A 118 -12.33 2.97 -1.72
N ALA A 119 -11.20 3.56 -1.33
CA ALA A 119 -10.85 4.95 -1.61
C ALA A 119 -10.13 5.09 -2.96
#